data_AF-A0A522V5D1-F1
#
_entry.id   AF-A0A522V5D1-F1
#
_cell.length_a   1.000
_cell.length_b   1.000
_cell.length_c   1.000
_cell.angle_alpha   90.00
_cell.angle_beta   90.00
_cell.angle_gamma   90.00
#
_symmetry.space_group_name_H-M   'P 1'
#
loop_
_entity.id
_entity.type
_entity.pdbx_description
1 polymer ?
#
loop_
_entity_poly.entity_id
_entity_poly.type
_entity_poly.pdbx_seq_one_letter_code
_entity_poly.pdbx_strand_id
1 'polypeptide(L)' 'MKVTKDTVIGDVIKDNPSATKVIEKYFGNGCFTCPGIKVESLSFGAMMHNMDVNKIVEEINALEE' A
#
# COMPACT_ATOMS: atom_id res chain seq x y z
N MET A 1 -2.34 10.88 -6.45
CA MET A 1 -3.63 10.98 -5.70
C MET A 1 -3.29 11.14 -4.24
N LYS A 2 -4.10 11.83 -3.42
CA LYS A 2 -3.86 11.80 -1.97
C LYS A 2 -4.29 10.45 -1.39
N VAL A 3 -3.32 9.60 -1.03
CA VAL A 3 -3.55 8.26 -0.48
C VAL A 3 -3.97 8.35 0.97
N THR A 4 -4.95 7.53 1.37
CA THR A 4 -5.42 7.39 2.75
C THR A 4 -5.39 5.91 3.18
N LYS A 5 -5.51 5.65 4.48
CA LYS A 5 -5.56 4.28 5.03
C LYS A 5 -6.70 3.41 4.48
N ASP A 6 -7.74 4.03 3.93
CA ASP A 6 -8.92 3.35 3.39
C ASP A 6 -8.81 3.13 1.88
N THR A 7 -7.73 3.63 1.25
CA THR A 7 -7.48 3.44 -0.19
C THR A 7 -7.12 1.99 -0.47
N VAL A 8 -7.66 1.45 -1.57
CA VAL A 8 -7.37 0.08 -2.04
C VAL A 8 -5.94 0.00 -2.55
N ILE A 9 -5.19 -1.03 -2.15
CA ILE A 9 -3.76 -1.18 -2.49
C ILE A 9 -3.57 -1.24 -4.02
N GLY A 10 -4.44 -1.95 -4.72
CA GLY A 10 -4.44 -2.04 -6.18
C GLY A 10 -4.61 -0.69 -6.88
N ASP A 11 -5.45 0.19 -6.35
CA ASP A 11 -5.66 1.54 -6.89
C ASP A 11 -4.42 2.41 -6.64
N VAL A 12 -3.80 2.29 -5.46
CA VAL A 12 -2.55 3.00 -5.14
C VAL A 12 -1.44 2.64 -6.13
N ILE A 13 -1.24 1.36 -6.43
CA ILE A 13 -0.21 0.90 -7.38
C ILE A 13 -0.52 1.36 -8.81
N LYS A 14 -1.79 1.34 -9.19
CA LYS A 14 -2.24 1.76 -10.52
C LYS A 14 -2.02 3.27 -10.74
N ASP A 15 -2.38 4.08 -9.75
CA ASP A 15 -2.30 5.54 -9.84
C ASP A 15 -0.87 6.05 -9.54
N ASN A 16 -0.10 5.31 -8.74
CA ASN A 16 1.29 5.59 -8.42
C ASN A 16 2.17 4.32 -8.53
N PRO A 17 2.71 4.02 -9.72
CA PRO A 17 3.57 2.85 -9.92
C PRO A 17 4.81 2.82 -9.02
N SER A 18 5.31 3.98 -8.59
CA SER A 18 6.45 4.09 -7.66
C SER A 18 6.12 3.58 -6.26
N ALA A 19 4.83 3.61 -5.86
CA ALA A 19 4.37 3.10 -4.57
C ALA A 19 4.59 1.58 -4.42
N THR A 20 4.76 0.84 -5.52
CA THR A 20 5.10 -0.60 -5.54
C THR A 20 6.26 -0.93 -4.60
N LYS A 21 7.32 -0.10 -4.59
CA LYS A 21 8.50 -0.32 -3.72
C LYS A 21 8.17 -0.14 -2.23
N VAL A 22 7.30 0.81 -1.91
CA VAL A 22 6.85 1.05 -0.53
C VAL A 22 5.97 -0.10 -0.08
N ILE A 23 5.01 -0.51 -0.91
CA ILE A 23 4.15 -1.66 -0.65
C ILE A 23 4.98 -2.94 -0.43
N GLU A 24 5.97 -3.21 -1.29
CA GLU A 24 6.87 -4.37 -1.14
C GLU A 24 7.70 -4.28 0.14
N LYS A 25 8.21 -3.10 0.50
CA LYS A 25 8.96 -2.86 1.73
C LYS A 25 8.16 -3.21 3.00
N TYR A 26 6.87 -2.91 3.03
CA TYR A 26 6.01 -3.12 4.21
C TYR A 26 5.27 -4.47 4.21
N PHE A 27 4.83 -4.96 3.06
CA PHE A 27 4.04 -6.21 2.96
C PHE A 27 4.85 -7.40 2.45
N GLY A 28 6.09 -7.17 2.03
CA GLY A 28 7.04 -8.18 1.56
C GLY A 28 6.89 -8.53 0.08
N ASN A 29 7.88 -9.25 -0.44
CA ASN A 29 8.02 -9.60 -1.86
C ASN A 29 6.89 -10.50 -2.40
N GLY A 30 6.15 -11.17 -1.52
CA GLY A 30 4.96 -11.98 -1.88
C GLY A 30 3.67 -11.18 -2.01
N CYS A 31 3.68 -9.86 -1.72
CA CYS A 31 2.47 -9.06 -1.70
C CYS A 31 1.72 -9.11 -3.03
N PHE A 32 2.42 -9.04 -4.16
CA PHE A 32 1.80 -9.00 -5.51
C PHE A 32 1.19 -10.33 -5.96
N THR A 33 1.46 -11.43 -5.26
CA THR A 33 0.81 -12.73 -5.51
C THR A 33 -0.40 -12.96 -4.60
N CYS A 34 -0.64 -12.08 -3.62
CA CYS A 34 -1.82 -12.12 -2.78
C CYS A 34 -3.07 -11.78 -3.62
N PRO A 35 -4.10 -12.64 -3.65
CA PRO A 35 -5.34 -12.34 -4.37
C PRO A 35 -6.04 -11.09 -3.81
N GLY A 36 -5.82 -10.78 -2.53
CA GLY A 36 -6.40 -9.65 -1.81
C GLY A 36 -5.86 -8.28 -2.23
N ILE A 37 -4.64 -8.19 -2.78
CA ILE A 37 -3.98 -6.90 -3.05
C ILE A 37 -4.80 -5.97 -3.97
N LYS A 38 -5.64 -6.55 -4.85
CA LYS A 38 -6.46 -5.79 -5.79
C LYS A 38 -7.71 -5.17 -5.17
N VAL A 39 -8.11 -5.60 -3.98
CA VAL A 39 -9.41 -5.26 -3.38
C VAL A 39 -9.30 -4.84 -1.91
N GLU A 40 -8.20 -5.15 -1.23
CA GLU A 40 -7.98 -4.82 0.16
C GLU A 40 -7.51 -3.37 0.33
N SER A 41 -7.95 -2.73 1.42
CA SER A 41 -7.45 -1.42 1.82
C SER A 41 -6.05 -1.51 2.44
N LEU A 42 -5.31 -0.40 2.41
CA LEU A 42 -4.01 -0.29 3.08
C LEU A 42 -4.10 -0.61 4.59
N SER A 43 -5.16 -0.18 5.26
CA SER A 43 -5.39 -0.45 6.68
C SER A 43 -5.58 -1.94 6.95
N PHE A 44 -6.33 -2.65 6.10
CA PHE A 44 -6.52 -4.08 6.24
C PHE A 44 -5.21 -4.83 5.97
N GLY A 45 -4.51 -4.53 4.88
CA GLY A 45 -3.20 -5.12 4.57
C GLY A 45 -2.18 -4.89 5.70
N ALA A 46 -2.13 -3.68 6.24
CA ALA A 46 -1.27 -3.35 7.37
C ALA A 46 -1.63 -4.15 8.63
N MET A 47 -2.92 -4.31 8.95
CA MET A 47 -3.36 -5.15 10.06
C MET A 47 -2.94 -6.61 9.87
N MET A 48 -3.15 -7.19 8.69
CA MET A 48 -2.81 -8.59 8.40
C MET A 48 -1.31 -8.88 8.46
N HIS A 49 -0.48 -7.88 8.15
CA HIS A 49 0.97 -7.96 8.16
C HIS A 49 1.61 -7.33 9.41
N ASN A 50 0.80 -6.94 10.41
CA ASN A 50 1.24 -6.32 11.66
C ASN A 50 2.12 -5.06 11.45
N MET A 51 1.76 -4.25 10.46
CA MET A 51 2.42 -3.00 10.07
C MET A 51 1.63 -1.77 10.53
N ASP A 52 2.31 -0.63 10.60
CA ASP A 52 1.69 0.67 10.87
C ASP A 52 1.24 1.33 9.56
N VAL A 53 -0.07 1.36 9.32
CA VAL A 53 -0.66 1.95 8.12
C VAL A 53 -0.30 3.43 7.94
N ASN A 54 -0.11 4.18 9.03
CA ASN A 54 0.17 5.62 8.92
C ASN A 54 1.53 5.86 8.27
N LYS A 55 2.54 5.04 8.60
CA LYS A 55 3.87 5.12 7.98
C LYS A 55 3.82 4.80 6.49
N ILE A 56 3.01 3.82 6.10
CA ILE A 56 2.83 3.43 4.70
C ILE A 56 2.20 4.58 3.92
N VAL A 57 1.11 5.16 4.45
CA VAL A 57 0.41 6.29 3.82
C VAL A 57 1.31 7.52 3.70
N GLU A 58 2.09 7.82 4.74
CA GLU A 58 3.05 8.94 4.74
C GLU A 58 4.12 8.74 3.66
N GLU A 59 4.77 7.57 3.63
CA GLU A 59 5.83 7.29 2.67
C GLU A 59 5.31 7.27 1.22
N ILE A 60 4.10 6.77 0.97
CA ILE A 60 3.49 6.80 -0.37
C ILE A 60 3.16 8.24 -0.82
N ASN A 61 2.58 9.06 0.06
CA ASN A 61 2.26 10.45 -0.28
C ASN A 61 3.53 11.29 -0.49
N ALA A 62 4.64 10.98 0.19
CA ALA A 62 5.93 11.62 -0.01
C ALA A 62 6.59 11.30 -1.37
N LEU A 63 6.09 10.32 -2.13
CA LEU A 63 6.58 10.03 -3.49
C LEU A 63 6.03 11.00 -4.54
N GLU A 64 4.98 11.75 -4.22
CA GLU A 64 4.35 12.73 -5.13
C GLU A 64 4.91 14.16 -4.93
N GLU A 65 5.96 14.31 -4.12
CA GLU A 65 6.67 15.58 -3.83
C GLU A 65 8.01 15.64 -4.59
#